data_AF-A0A6H1K5X6-F1
#
_entry.id   AF-A0A6H1K5X6-F1
#
_cell.length_a   1.000
_cell.length_b   1.000
_cell.length_c   1.000
_cell.angle_alpha   90.00
_cell.angle_beta   90.00
_cell.angle_gamma   90.00
#
_symmetry.space_group_name_H-M   'P 1'
#
loop_
_entity.id
_entity.type
_entity.pdbx_description
1 polymer ?
#
loop_
_entity_poly.entity_id
_entity_poly.type
_entity_poly.pdbx_seq_one_letter_code
_entity_poly.pdbx_strand_id
1 'polypeptide(L)'
;MHVSADAPTADLAAAWQLVDHRSTAGTADPVVLDCVRRLAADPGGEHAAEWVYGLLSMTRYLATRADDATAGQVAEVLRTAARALDGPPCDHRSHPYEGALEQLDFDELQLAGSAPDVVLLGNGTPTEADPEWREPGTKEEYRCPRAVAVFARIAAEIIVPGTPQGIPERIPDHYEDCIEDLASVLHGYPSGGAEPAYEITAGAGLPAHPTTGALAGHLALLRAGCWEAVSGTIRPRWVLDDMIGTLEDALRELAGATCSHGDGDHPELSGDPDTDAGTGYHLLTPGGRALLQRSYEDGIEDAPPAAWTCRAHLEELARDTLGHLTAARDRFFGERRTAYLDAECLGPDGTWDAARLAGVLRGAAEGEERTEDLGLWAARRFAGGPGTAHERLMLFLTVCHSLDLAYPDPPPSVYRELRPVLESAVAAVPETCPHGDVHPGAGAGLPGAAGAHLAHLCAPESLPAPEGAREPDAWACPRNLAPLAEEWLEWCDTWDEAAEDGYGEDDD
;
A
#
# COMPACT_ATOMS: atom_id res chain seq x y z
N MET A 1 -13.11 -30.66 -24.80
CA MET A 1 -13.14 -32.04 -24.29
C MET A 1 -14.60 -32.35 -23.98
N HIS A 2 -15.27 -33.29 -24.67
CA HIS A 2 -16.69 -33.58 -24.41
C HIS A 2 -16.80 -34.73 -23.42
N VAL A 3 -17.18 -34.42 -22.18
CA VAL A 3 -17.47 -35.43 -21.16
C VAL A 3 -18.90 -35.94 -21.36
N SER A 4 -19.09 -37.26 -21.36
CA SER A 4 -20.40 -37.90 -21.54
C SER A 4 -21.30 -37.68 -20.32
N ALA A 5 -22.62 -37.70 -20.50
CA ALA A 5 -23.59 -37.58 -19.40
C ALA A 5 -23.41 -38.68 -18.31
N ASP A 6 -22.96 -39.87 -18.73
CA ASP A 6 -22.73 -41.02 -17.83
C ASP A 6 -21.26 -41.22 -17.46
N ALA A 7 -20.42 -40.19 -17.57
CA ALA A 7 -19.00 -40.31 -17.25
C ALA A 7 -18.80 -40.68 -15.76
N PRO A 8 -17.90 -41.64 -15.46
CA PRO A 8 -17.49 -41.94 -14.09
C PRO A 8 -17.00 -40.69 -13.36
N THR A 9 -17.25 -40.59 -12.04
CA THR A 9 -16.78 -39.48 -11.20
C THR A 9 -15.28 -39.24 -11.32
N ALA A 10 -14.48 -40.30 -11.53
CA ALA A 10 -13.04 -40.18 -11.76
C ALA A 10 -12.68 -39.41 -13.03
N ASP A 11 -13.41 -39.61 -14.13
CA ASP A 11 -13.17 -38.89 -15.39
C ASP A 11 -13.58 -37.42 -15.27
N LEU A 12 -14.64 -37.14 -14.50
CA LEU A 12 -15.10 -35.77 -14.20
C LEU A 12 -14.09 -35.04 -13.30
N ALA A 13 -13.64 -35.67 -12.21
CA ALA A 13 -12.65 -35.11 -11.32
C ALA A 13 -11.33 -34.80 -12.04
N ALA A 14 -10.87 -35.71 -12.90
CA ALA A 14 -9.70 -35.48 -13.73
C ALA A 14 -9.90 -34.30 -14.70
N ALA A 15 -11.10 -34.12 -15.24
CA ALA A 15 -11.41 -32.97 -16.10
C ALA A 15 -11.43 -31.64 -15.34
N TRP A 16 -11.94 -31.61 -14.11
CA TRP A 16 -11.96 -30.41 -13.27
C TRP A 16 -10.55 -29.94 -12.91
N GLN A 17 -9.65 -30.88 -12.57
CA GLN A 17 -8.25 -30.59 -12.27
C GLN A 17 -7.45 -30.01 -13.46
N LEU A 18 -7.97 -30.14 -14.69
CA LEU A 18 -7.38 -29.54 -15.89
C LEU A 18 -7.88 -28.11 -16.16
N VAL A 19 -8.89 -27.63 -15.42
CA VAL A 19 -9.42 -26.27 -15.57
C VAL A 19 -8.67 -25.35 -14.60
N ASP A 20 -7.92 -24.41 -15.16
CA ASP A 20 -7.15 -23.40 -14.44
C ASP A 20 -7.37 -22.00 -15.02
N HIS A 21 -6.73 -20.97 -14.43
CA HIS A 21 -6.81 -19.59 -14.90
C HIS A 21 -6.32 -19.37 -16.35
N ARG A 22 -5.53 -20.29 -16.91
CA ARG A 22 -4.98 -20.20 -18.28
C ARG A 22 -5.89 -20.88 -19.30
N SER A 23 -6.89 -21.60 -18.83
CA SER A 23 -7.81 -22.34 -19.67
C SER A 23 -8.67 -21.39 -20.51
N THR A 24 -8.91 -21.77 -21.77
CA THR A 24 -9.78 -20.98 -22.64
C THR A 24 -11.25 -21.30 -22.40
N ALA A 25 -12.14 -20.33 -22.63
CA ALA A 25 -13.59 -20.51 -22.55
C ALA A 25 -14.08 -21.73 -23.36
N GLY A 26 -13.56 -21.94 -24.57
CA GLY A 26 -13.95 -23.07 -25.42
C GLY A 26 -13.60 -24.44 -24.85
N THR A 27 -12.65 -24.54 -23.92
CA THR A 27 -12.22 -25.79 -23.28
C THR A 27 -12.80 -25.96 -21.88
N ALA A 28 -12.86 -24.89 -21.09
CA ALA A 28 -13.27 -24.92 -19.69
C ALA A 28 -14.79 -24.79 -19.50
N ASP A 29 -15.46 -23.88 -20.22
CA ASP A 29 -16.90 -23.65 -20.04
C ASP A 29 -17.75 -24.91 -20.22
N PRO A 30 -17.48 -25.82 -21.18
CA PRO A 30 -18.25 -27.07 -21.28
C PRO A 30 -18.14 -27.95 -20.04
N VAL A 31 -17.00 -27.95 -19.36
CA VAL A 31 -16.75 -28.74 -18.14
C VAL A 31 -17.46 -28.09 -16.95
N VAL A 32 -17.33 -26.77 -16.80
CA VAL A 32 -18.03 -25.98 -15.78
C VAL A 32 -19.54 -26.14 -15.91
N LEU A 33 -20.08 -25.92 -17.12
CA LEU A 33 -21.52 -25.96 -17.38
C LEU A 33 -22.11 -27.37 -17.23
N ASP A 34 -21.32 -28.43 -17.40
CA ASP A 34 -21.75 -29.79 -17.05
C ASP A 34 -21.95 -29.94 -15.54
N CYS A 35 -20.98 -29.46 -14.75
CA CYS A 35 -21.08 -29.47 -13.29
C CYS A 35 -22.27 -28.64 -12.79
N VAL A 36 -22.44 -27.42 -13.33
CA VAL A 36 -23.58 -26.53 -13.05
C VAL A 36 -24.92 -27.21 -13.34
N ARG A 37 -25.06 -27.84 -14.51
CA ARG A 37 -26.29 -28.55 -14.89
C ARG A 37 -26.60 -29.72 -13.95
N ARG A 38 -25.58 -30.47 -13.51
CA ARG A 38 -25.76 -31.59 -12.57
C ARG A 38 -26.19 -31.10 -11.19
N LEU A 39 -25.53 -30.06 -10.66
CA LEU A 39 -25.90 -29.47 -9.38
C LEU A 39 -27.30 -28.84 -9.43
N ALA A 40 -27.65 -28.13 -10.50
CA ALA A 40 -28.97 -27.53 -10.65
C ALA A 40 -30.10 -28.55 -10.76
N ALA A 41 -29.82 -29.78 -11.23
CA ALA A 41 -30.84 -30.83 -11.33
C ALA A 41 -31.24 -31.40 -9.97
N ASP A 42 -30.31 -31.41 -8.99
CA ASP A 42 -30.55 -31.90 -7.64
C ASP A 42 -29.68 -31.15 -6.59
N PRO A 43 -30.04 -29.89 -6.27
CA PRO A 43 -29.18 -28.98 -5.50
C PRO A 43 -28.96 -29.38 -4.03
N GLY A 44 -29.81 -30.24 -3.48
CA GLY A 44 -29.69 -30.80 -2.12
C GLY A 44 -29.52 -32.32 -2.11
N GLY A 45 -29.18 -32.90 -3.26
CA GLY A 45 -29.10 -34.35 -3.48
C GLY A 45 -27.92 -35.02 -2.82
N GLU A 46 -27.91 -36.36 -2.89
CA GLU A 46 -26.81 -37.21 -2.39
C GLU A 46 -25.45 -36.84 -3.02
N HIS A 47 -25.46 -36.36 -4.27
CA HIS A 47 -24.26 -35.98 -5.02
C HIS A 47 -23.93 -34.48 -5.01
N ALA A 48 -24.64 -33.67 -4.22
CA ALA A 48 -24.44 -32.23 -4.20
C ALA A 48 -23.01 -31.86 -3.76
N ALA A 49 -22.42 -32.64 -2.84
CA ALA A 49 -21.05 -32.45 -2.36
C ALA A 49 -20.03 -32.53 -3.51
N GLU A 50 -20.11 -33.56 -4.35
CA GLU A 50 -19.19 -33.75 -5.48
C GLU A 50 -19.24 -32.59 -6.47
N TRP A 51 -20.43 -32.06 -6.76
CA TRP A 51 -20.57 -30.94 -7.70
C TRP A 51 -20.13 -29.61 -7.10
N VAL A 52 -20.42 -29.36 -5.81
CA VAL A 52 -19.94 -28.16 -5.12
C VAL A 52 -18.41 -28.16 -5.06
N TYR A 53 -17.78 -29.26 -4.67
CA TYR A 53 -16.32 -29.36 -4.64
C TYR A 53 -15.69 -29.32 -6.03
N GLY A 54 -16.36 -29.87 -7.04
CA GLY A 54 -15.96 -29.71 -8.44
C GLY A 54 -15.93 -28.24 -8.86
N LEU A 55 -16.98 -27.47 -8.57
CA LEU A 55 -17.02 -26.03 -8.83
C LEU A 55 -15.98 -25.26 -8.00
N LEU A 56 -15.80 -25.63 -6.73
CA LEU A 56 -14.77 -25.04 -5.85
C LEU A 56 -13.37 -25.20 -6.46
N SER A 57 -13.02 -26.40 -6.96
CA SER A 57 -11.72 -26.65 -7.60
C SER A 57 -11.48 -25.80 -8.86
N MET A 58 -12.55 -25.40 -9.56
CA MET A 58 -12.49 -24.57 -10.76
C MET A 58 -12.65 -23.06 -10.48
N THR A 59 -12.73 -22.66 -9.20
CA THR A 59 -12.99 -21.26 -8.78
C THR A 59 -11.96 -20.30 -9.35
N ARG A 60 -10.68 -20.68 -9.41
CA ARG A 60 -9.61 -19.85 -9.98
C ARG A 60 -9.83 -19.51 -11.46
N TYR A 61 -10.46 -20.39 -12.24
CA TYR A 61 -10.85 -20.08 -13.62
C TYR A 61 -12.05 -19.12 -13.67
N LEU A 62 -12.99 -19.26 -12.73
CA LEU A 62 -14.24 -18.50 -12.72
C LEU A 62 -14.07 -17.08 -12.16
N ALA A 63 -13.25 -16.93 -11.12
CA ALA A 63 -13.01 -15.65 -10.45
C ALA A 63 -12.27 -14.64 -11.33
N THR A 64 -11.43 -15.11 -12.26
CA THR A 64 -10.76 -14.24 -13.26
C THR A 64 -11.70 -13.79 -14.39
N ARG A 65 -12.96 -14.23 -14.36
CA ARG A 65 -13.99 -13.95 -15.35
C ARG A 65 -15.29 -13.49 -14.68
N ALA A 66 -15.20 -12.76 -13.57
CA ALA A 66 -16.34 -12.39 -12.74
C ALA A 66 -17.49 -11.70 -13.52
N ASP A 67 -17.17 -10.94 -14.57
CA ASP A 67 -18.14 -10.24 -15.42
C ASP A 67 -18.80 -11.13 -16.51
N ASP A 68 -18.40 -12.40 -16.63
CA ASP A 68 -18.97 -13.33 -17.59
C ASP A 68 -20.31 -13.89 -17.11
N ALA A 69 -21.23 -14.08 -18.06
CA ALA A 69 -22.52 -14.74 -17.80
C ALA A 69 -22.36 -16.14 -17.17
N THR A 70 -21.29 -16.87 -17.50
CA THR A 70 -20.98 -18.18 -16.91
C THR A 70 -20.67 -18.07 -15.41
N ALA A 71 -19.88 -17.08 -15.00
CA ALA A 71 -19.53 -16.85 -13.60
C ALA A 71 -20.80 -16.53 -12.77
N GLY A 72 -21.65 -15.63 -13.27
CA GLY A 72 -22.93 -15.32 -12.64
C GLY A 72 -23.87 -16.54 -12.54
N GLN A 73 -23.93 -17.38 -13.57
CA GLN A 73 -24.72 -18.61 -13.54
C GLN A 73 -24.20 -19.62 -12.50
N VAL A 74 -22.88 -19.79 -12.40
CA VAL A 74 -22.26 -20.68 -11.41
C VAL A 74 -22.57 -20.19 -10.00
N ALA A 75 -22.36 -18.90 -9.72
CA ALA A 75 -22.63 -18.32 -8.41
C ALA A 75 -24.09 -18.51 -7.98
N GLU A 76 -25.06 -18.33 -8.89
CA GLU A 76 -26.48 -18.54 -8.54
C GLU A 76 -26.82 -20.01 -8.26
N VAL A 77 -26.24 -20.95 -9.01
CA VAL A 77 -26.44 -22.39 -8.76
C VAL A 77 -25.82 -22.81 -7.43
N LEU A 78 -24.64 -22.29 -7.09
CA LEU A 78 -24.01 -22.50 -5.78
C LEU A 78 -24.85 -21.94 -4.64
N ARG A 79 -25.38 -20.70 -4.77
CA ARG A 79 -26.29 -20.11 -3.78
C ARG A 79 -27.59 -20.90 -3.65
N THR A 80 -28.08 -21.49 -4.74
CA THR A 80 -29.28 -22.35 -4.73
C THR A 80 -29.00 -23.67 -4.01
N ALA A 81 -27.85 -24.29 -4.27
CA ALA A 81 -27.40 -25.49 -3.57
C ALA A 81 -27.22 -25.23 -2.06
N ALA A 82 -26.57 -24.13 -1.69
CA ALA A 82 -26.42 -23.73 -0.29
C ALA A 82 -27.77 -23.62 0.42
N ARG A 83 -28.75 -22.94 -0.19
CA ARG A 83 -30.12 -22.82 0.33
C ARG A 83 -30.86 -24.17 0.44
N ALA A 84 -30.62 -25.10 -0.49
CA ALA A 84 -31.23 -26.42 -0.46
C ALA A 84 -30.60 -27.34 0.60
N LEU A 85 -29.32 -27.13 0.90
CA LEU A 85 -28.54 -27.87 1.89
C LEU A 85 -28.65 -27.30 3.31
N ASP A 86 -29.27 -26.12 3.47
CA ASP A 86 -29.59 -25.53 4.76
C ASP A 86 -30.57 -26.42 5.54
N GLY A 87 -29.99 -27.35 6.29
CA GLY A 87 -30.68 -28.33 7.09
C GLY A 87 -30.60 -28.05 8.59
N PRO A 88 -31.13 -28.96 9.41
CA PRO A 88 -30.98 -28.88 10.86
C PRO A 88 -29.49 -28.90 11.26
N PRO A 89 -29.15 -28.37 12.45
CA PRO A 89 -27.78 -28.45 12.97
C PRO A 89 -27.32 -29.91 13.02
N CYS A 90 -26.05 -30.14 12.68
CA CYS A 90 -25.39 -31.44 12.78
C CYS A 90 -24.58 -31.55 14.08
N ASP A 91 -24.28 -32.78 14.49
CA ASP A 91 -23.54 -33.07 15.73
C ASP A 91 -22.00 -33.01 15.58
N HIS A 92 -21.49 -32.62 14.40
CA HIS A 92 -20.05 -32.46 14.18
C HIS A 92 -19.48 -31.36 15.08
N ARG A 93 -18.34 -31.64 15.73
CA ARG A 93 -17.65 -30.67 16.60
C ARG A 93 -17.02 -29.53 15.80
N SER A 94 -16.58 -29.81 14.59
CA SER A 94 -15.88 -28.90 13.69
C SER A 94 -16.26 -29.24 12.25
N HIS A 95 -16.03 -28.30 11.34
CA HIS A 95 -16.20 -28.53 9.91
C HIS A 95 -14.93 -28.17 9.14
N PRO A 96 -14.65 -28.80 7.98
CA PRO A 96 -13.42 -28.53 7.23
C PRO A 96 -13.28 -27.08 6.75
N TYR A 97 -14.40 -26.38 6.51
CA TYR A 97 -14.37 -24.97 6.11
C TYR A 97 -13.78 -24.05 7.19
N GLU A 98 -13.82 -24.46 8.46
CA GLU A 98 -13.32 -23.65 9.58
C GLU A 98 -11.81 -23.48 9.50
N GLY A 99 -11.08 -24.60 9.42
CA GLY A 99 -9.63 -24.57 9.22
C GLY A 99 -9.24 -24.01 7.86
N ALA A 100 -10.07 -24.18 6.83
CA ALA A 100 -9.81 -23.64 5.51
C ALA A 100 -9.86 -22.09 5.48
N LEU A 101 -10.75 -21.47 6.28
CA LEU A 101 -10.83 -20.02 6.42
C LEU A 101 -9.68 -19.47 7.31
N GLU A 102 -9.32 -20.19 8.37
CA GLU A 102 -8.25 -19.80 9.31
C GLU A 102 -6.84 -19.86 8.68
N GLN A 103 -6.65 -20.68 7.64
CA GLN A 103 -5.36 -20.87 6.97
C GLN A 103 -5.17 -20.03 5.70
N LEU A 104 -6.11 -19.13 5.39
CA LEU A 104 -5.97 -18.23 4.26
C LEU A 104 -4.87 -17.20 4.54
N ASP A 105 -3.82 -17.15 3.71
CA ASP A 105 -2.71 -16.24 3.97
C ASP A 105 -2.73 -15.01 3.04
N PHE A 106 -2.56 -15.20 1.73
CA PHE A 106 -2.40 -14.09 0.78
C PHE A 106 -3.34 -14.14 -0.43
N ASP A 107 -4.01 -15.28 -0.68
CA ASP A 107 -4.84 -15.49 -1.85
C ASP A 107 -6.06 -16.35 -1.47
N GLU A 108 -7.26 -15.78 -1.53
CA GLU A 108 -8.50 -16.53 -1.26
C GLU A 108 -8.72 -17.71 -2.23
N LEU A 109 -8.02 -17.74 -3.38
CA LEU A 109 -8.02 -18.90 -4.28
C LEU A 109 -7.26 -20.10 -3.73
N GLN A 110 -6.50 -19.96 -2.63
CA GLN A 110 -5.97 -21.11 -1.88
C GLN A 110 -7.09 -22.04 -1.39
N LEU A 111 -8.31 -21.52 -1.16
CA LEU A 111 -9.49 -22.32 -0.83
C LEU A 111 -9.88 -23.32 -1.93
N ALA A 112 -9.48 -23.10 -3.19
CA ALA A 112 -9.66 -24.10 -4.24
C ALA A 112 -8.87 -25.39 -3.94
N GLY A 113 -7.74 -25.26 -3.24
CA GLY A 113 -6.93 -26.39 -2.74
C GLY A 113 -7.55 -27.10 -1.54
N SER A 114 -8.55 -26.49 -0.88
CA SER A 114 -9.32 -27.13 0.21
C SER A 114 -10.46 -28.02 -0.30
N ALA A 115 -10.67 -28.09 -1.63
CA ALA A 115 -11.59 -29.07 -2.21
C ALA A 115 -11.03 -30.49 -1.99
N PRO A 116 -11.77 -31.39 -1.31
CA PRO A 116 -11.30 -32.75 -1.10
C PRO A 116 -11.21 -33.51 -2.41
N ASP A 117 -10.43 -34.59 -2.45
CA ASP A 117 -10.51 -35.56 -3.54
C ASP A 117 -11.93 -36.15 -3.60
N VAL A 118 -12.72 -35.73 -4.60
CA VAL A 118 -14.12 -36.16 -4.80
C VAL A 118 -14.26 -37.63 -5.20
N VAL A 119 -13.20 -38.27 -5.73
CA VAL A 119 -13.20 -39.69 -6.08
C VAL A 119 -13.09 -40.51 -4.81
N LEU A 120 -12.14 -40.17 -3.94
CA LEU A 120 -12.04 -40.75 -2.59
C LEU A 120 -13.27 -40.38 -1.75
N LEU A 121 -13.74 -39.14 -1.94
CA LEU A 121 -15.08 -38.62 -1.72
C LEU A 121 -16.11 -39.74 -1.83
N GLY A 122 -16.49 -40.00 -3.08
CA GLY A 122 -17.54 -40.89 -3.57
C GLY A 122 -17.29 -42.39 -3.45
N ASN A 123 -16.13 -42.87 -3.00
CA ASN A 123 -15.77 -44.30 -3.12
C ASN A 123 -16.52 -45.26 -2.16
N GLY A 124 -17.29 -44.73 -1.22
CA GLY A 124 -18.06 -45.52 -0.25
C GLY A 124 -17.23 -46.16 0.87
N THR A 125 -15.91 -45.96 0.90
CA THR A 125 -15.01 -46.42 1.97
C THR A 125 -15.02 -45.39 3.10
N PRO A 126 -15.36 -45.76 4.35
CA PRO A 126 -15.28 -44.86 5.51
C PRO A 126 -13.85 -44.35 5.72
N THR A 127 -13.72 -43.15 6.31
CA THR A 127 -12.42 -42.48 6.55
C THR A 127 -11.40 -43.39 7.22
N GLU A 128 -11.78 -44.08 8.31
CA GLU A 128 -10.88 -44.93 9.10
C GLU A 128 -10.35 -46.15 8.32
N ALA A 129 -11.04 -46.54 7.24
CA ALA A 129 -10.72 -47.68 6.41
C ALA A 129 -10.07 -47.28 5.07
N ASP A 130 -9.90 -45.98 4.80
CA ASP A 130 -9.34 -45.46 3.56
C ASP A 130 -7.94 -44.84 3.79
N PRO A 131 -6.85 -45.58 3.55
CA PRO A 131 -5.49 -45.07 3.74
C PRO A 131 -5.08 -44.02 2.70
N GLU A 132 -5.83 -43.84 1.62
CA GLU A 132 -5.56 -42.82 0.60
C GLU A 132 -6.15 -41.46 0.98
N TRP A 133 -7.09 -41.43 1.93
CA TRP A 133 -7.67 -40.21 2.46
C TRP A 133 -6.66 -39.45 3.35
N ARG A 134 -6.21 -38.28 2.89
CA ARG A 134 -5.23 -37.43 3.59
C ARG A 134 -5.77 -36.07 4.01
N GLU A 135 -7.07 -35.85 3.85
CA GLU A 135 -7.68 -34.58 4.21
C GLU A 135 -7.70 -34.38 5.73
N PRO A 136 -7.64 -33.13 6.22
CA PRO A 136 -7.65 -32.83 7.67
C PRO A 136 -8.91 -33.31 8.41
N GLY A 137 -10.04 -33.41 7.72
CA GLY A 137 -11.33 -33.85 8.26
C GLY A 137 -11.77 -35.22 7.72
N THR A 138 -12.78 -35.82 8.33
CA THR A 138 -13.40 -37.07 7.89
C THR A 138 -14.27 -36.88 6.66
N LYS A 139 -14.48 -37.94 5.87
CA LYS A 139 -15.41 -37.94 4.73
C LYS A 139 -16.85 -37.59 5.13
N GLU A 140 -17.24 -37.90 6.37
CA GLU A 140 -18.56 -37.57 6.93
C GLU A 140 -18.69 -36.07 7.17
N GLU A 141 -17.64 -35.44 7.73
CA GLU A 141 -17.58 -33.99 7.91
C GLU A 141 -17.58 -33.25 6.56
N TYR A 142 -16.86 -33.73 5.54
CA TYR A 142 -16.88 -33.14 4.19
C TYR A 142 -18.20 -33.38 3.45
N ARG A 143 -18.97 -34.43 3.79
CA ARG A 143 -20.31 -34.67 3.24
C ARG A 143 -21.43 -33.99 4.01
N CYS A 144 -21.14 -33.44 5.18
CA CYS A 144 -22.13 -32.75 6.00
C CYS A 144 -22.84 -31.68 5.16
N PRO A 145 -24.18 -31.66 5.05
CA PRO A 145 -24.91 -30.66 4.28
C PRO A 145 -24.53 -29.23 4.66
N ARG A 146 -24.28 -28.98 5.96
CA ARG A 146 -23.81 -27.68 6.46
C ARG A 146 -22.44 -27.31 5.90
N ALA A 147 -21.48 -28.25 5.88
CA ALA A 147 -20.15 -27.97 5.33
C ALA A 147 -20.24 -27.66 3.83
N VAL A 148 -20.96 -28.49 3.07
CA VAL A 148 -21.15 -28.30 1.64
C VAL A 148 -21.86 -26.97 1.34
N ALA A 149 -22.87 -26.59 2.12
CA ALA A 149 -23.54 -25.30 1.97
C ALA A 149 -22.59 -24.11 2.17
N VAL A 150 -21.71 -24.17 3.18
CA VAL A 150 -20.73 -23.11 3.45
C VAL A 150 -19.69 -23.03 2.34
N PHE A 151 -19.14 -24.16 1.87
CA PHE A 151 -18.23 -24.16 0.72
C PHE A 151 -18.89 -23.63 -0.56
N ALA A 152 -20.17 -23.92 -0.78
CA ALA A 152 -20.92 -23.36 -1.91
C ALA A 152 -21.05 -21.83 -1.81
N ARG A 153 -21.31 -21.29 -0.61
CA ARG A 153 -21.34 -19.83 -0.38
C ARG A 153 -19.97 -19.19 -0.59
N ILE A 154 -18.92 -19.78 -0.02
CA ILE A 154 -17.54 -19.31 -0.17
C ILE A 154 -17.16 -19.27 -1.65
N ALA A 155 -17.39 -20.35 -2.41
CA ALA A 155 -17.12 -20.38 -3.85
C ALA A 155 -17.92 -19.31 -4.60
N ALA A 156 -19.22 -19.14 -4.30
CA ALA A 156 -20.03 -18.10 -4.92
C ALA A 156 -19.51 -16.68 -4.62
N GLU A 157 -19.06 -16.43 -3.39
CA GLU A 157 -18.51 -15.15 -2.94
C GLU A 157 -17.12 -14.86 -3.52
N ILE A 158 -16.31 -15.88 -3.83
CA ILE A 158 -15.04 -15.68 -4.54
C ILE A 158 -15.29 -15.35 -6.02
N ILE A 159 -16.28 -16.01 -6.65
CA ILE A 159 -16.59 -15.83 -8.07
C ILE A 159 -17.28 -14.49 -8.34
N VAL A 160 -18.27 -14.12 -7.52
CA VAL A 160 -19.03 -12.87 -7.61
C VAL A 160 -19.12 -12.26 -6.21
N PRO A 161 -18.08 -11.53 -5.77
CA PRO A 161 -18.01 -10.99 -4.42
C PRO A 161 -19.04 -9.90 -4.15
N GLY A 162 -19.32 -9.67 -2.87
CA GLY A 162 -20.14 -8.56 -2.38
C GLY A 162 -21.42 -8.96 -1.66
N THR A 163 -21.74 -10.25 -1.55
CA THR A 163 -22.94 -10.71 -0.83
C THR A 163 -22.65 -11.96 0.01
N PRO A 164 -21.82 -11.87 1.06
CA PRO A 164 -21.26 -13.02 1.78
C PRO A 164 -22.24 -13.71 2.76
N GLN A 165 -23.54 -13.70 2.46
CA GLN A 165 -24.60 -14.16 3.37
C GLN A 165 -24.38 -15.61 3.82
N GLY A 166 -24.31 -15.82 5.14
CA GLY A 166 -24.19 -17.15 5.74
C GLY A 166 -22.80 -17.77 5.63
N ILE A 167 -21.77 -16.97 5.30
CA ILE A 167 -20.36 -17.32 5.47
C ILE A 167 -19.95 -16.99 6.91
N PRO A 168 -19.21 -17.87 7.61
CA PRO A 168 -18.68 -17.55 8.93
C PRO A 168 -17.80 -16.29 8.90
N GLU A 169 -18.04 -15.38 9.85
CA GLU A 169 -17.23 -14.19 10.12
C GLU A 169 -15.91 -14.60 10.78
N ARG A 170 -15.04 -15.23 10.00
CA ARG A 170 -13.72 -15.68 10.44
C ARG A 170 -12.66 -15.11 9.51
N ILE A 171 -11.69 -14.46 10.10
CA ILE A 171 -10.46 -14.05 9.43
C ILE A 171 -9.29 -14.89 9.96
N PRO A 172 -8.21 -15.02 9.20
CA PRO A 172 -6.96 -15.61 9.68
C PRO A 172 -6.42 -14.86 10.90
N ASP A 173 -5.91 -15.58 11.89
CA ASP A 173 -5.40 -14.97 13.13
C ASP A 173 -4.29 -13.94 12.86
N HIS A 174 -3.40 -14.21 11.89
CA HIS A 174 -2.32 -13.27 11.56
C HIS A 174 -2.82 -11.98 10.92
N TYR A 175 -4.03 -11.94 10.35
CA TYR A 175 -4.59 -10.68 9.88
C TYR A 175 -4.97 -9.74 11.02
N GLU A 176 -5.33 -10.26 12.20
CA GLU A 176 -5.56 -9.42 13.37
C GLU A 176 -4.27 -8.70 13.78
N ASP A 177 -3.14 -9.42 13.80
CA ASP A 177 -1.82 -8.86 14.06
C ASP A 177 -1.45 -7.82 12.99
N CYS A 178 -1.66 -8.13 11.70
CA CYS A 178 -1.37 -7.20 10.61
C CYS A 178 -2.25 -5.93 10.61
N ILE A 179 -3.50 -6.04 11.07
CA ILE A 179 -4.38 -4.86 11.25
C ILE A 179 -3.81 -3.96 12.35
N GLU A 180 -3.39 -4.52 13.49
CA GLU A 180 -2.81 -3.76 14.60
C GLU A 180 -1.49 -3.09 14.17
N ASP A 181 -0.63 -3.82 13.46
CA ASP A 181 0.66 -3.30 13.00
C ASP A 181 0.49 -2.15 12.00
N LEU A 182 -0.33 -2.33 10.95
CA LEU A 182 -0.62 -1.25 10.00
C LEU A 182 -1.29 -0.05 10.69
N ALA A 183 -2.28 -0.27 11.55
CA ALA A 183 -2.94 0.81 12.28
C ALA A 183 -1.94 1.58 13.15
N SER A 184 -1.01 0.90 13.82
CA SER A 184 0.02 1.54 14.66
C SER A 184 0.94 2.46 13.84
N VAL A 185 1.31 2.03 12.63
CA VAL A 185 2.11 2.83 11.70
C VAL A 185 1.33 4.04 11.22
N LEU A 186 0.07 3.85 10.81
CA LEU A 186 -0.83 4.93 10.34
C LEU A 186 -1.17 5.95 11.44
N HIS A 187 -1.14 5.55 12.72
CA HIS A 187 -1.24 6.48 13.84
C HIS A 187 0.07 7.23 14.15
N GLY A 188 1.18 6.85 13.53
CA GLY A 188 2.52 7.43 13.78
C GLY A 188 3.20 6.90 15.04
N TYR A 189 2.75 5.76 15.59
CA TYR A 189 3.40 5.07 16.70
C TYR A 189 3.55 3.56 16.42
N PRO A 190 4.47 3.15 15.52
CA PRO A 190 4.65 1.74 15.17
C PRO A 190 4.80 0.84 16.41
N SER A 191 4.09 -0.28 16.39
CA SER A 191 4.17 -1.33 17.42
C SER A 191 5.61 -1.87 17.50
N GLY A 192 5.93 -2.57 18.60
CA GLY A 192 7.24 -3.19 18.74
C GLY A 192 7.39 -4.41 17.82
N GLY A 193 7.83 -4.19 16.59
CA GLY A 193 7.99 -5.25 15.57
C GLY A 193 7.47 -4.86 14.19
N ALA A 194 6.52 -3.91 14.13
CA ALA A 194 6.04 -3.34 12.88
C ALA A 194 7.16 -2.53 12.19
N GLU A 195 7.46 -2.88 10.95
CA GLU A 195 8.42 -2.15 10.13
C GLU A 195 7.64 -1.23 9.15
N PRO A 196 7.63 0.10 9.35
CA PRO A 196 6.74 1.00 8.64
C PRO A 196 6.76 0.87 7.12
N ALA A 197 7.93 0.64 6.52
CA ALA A 197 8.05 0.49 5.07
C ALA A 197 7.32 -0.77 4.55
N TYR A 198 7.33 -1.87 5.30
CA TYR A 198 6.62 -3.09 4.93
C TYR A 198 5.12 -2.98 5.20
N GLU A 199 4.72 -2.41 6.35
CA GLU A 199 3.29 -2.27 6.66
C GLU A 199 2.57 -1.38 5.66
N ILE A 200 3.17 -0.24 5.27
CA ILE A 200 2.59 0.67 4.27
C ILE A 200 2.49 0.02 2.89
N THR A 201 3.32 -1.00 2.61
CA THR A 201 3.28 -1.79 1.38
C THR A 201 2.47 -3.07 1.49
N ALA A 202 1.69 -3.28 2.56
CA ALA A 202 0.88 -4.49 2.76
C ALA A 202 -0.06 -4.81 1.58
N GLY A 203 -0.56 -3.78 0.89
CA GLY A 203 -1.39 -3.93 -0.30
C GLY A 203 -0.61 -4.16 -1.61
N ALA A 204 0.72 -4.02 -1.60
CA ALA A 204 1.56 -4.18 -2.78
C ALA A 204 1.77 -5.66 -3.14
N GLY A 205 2.14 -5.94 -4.40
CA GLY A 205 2.43 -7.30 -4.85
C GLY A 205 1.17 -8.13 -5.13
N LEU A 206 0.33 -7.65 -6.06
CA LEU A 206 -0.87 -8.38 -6.46
C LEU A 206 -0.54 -9.82 -6.92
N PRO A 207 -1.37 -10.81 -6.55
CA PRO A 207 -1.35 -12.11 -7.18
C PRO A 207 -1.46 -11.95 -8.70
N ALA A 208 -0.86 -12.85 -9.48
CA ALA A 208 -0.85 -12.75 -10.95
C ALA A 208 -2.25 -12.60 -11.59
N HIS A 209 -3.29 -13.08 -10.91
CA HIS A 209 -4.69 -12.91 -11.28
C HIS A 209 -5.55 -12.81 -10.01
N PRO A 210 -5.66 -11.63 -9.39
CA PRO A 210 -6.41 -11.47 -8.16
C PRO A 210 -7.91 -11.62 -8.44
N THR A 211 -8.65 -12.14 -7.47
CA THR A 211 -10.12 -12.08 -7.51
C THR A 211 -10.57 -10.62 -7.34
N THR A 212 -11.81 -10.30 -7.68
CA THR A 212 -12.32 -8.93 -7.46
C THR A 212 -12.37 -8.57 -5.96
N GLY A 213 -12.62 -9.55 -5.09
CA GLY A 213 -12.60 -9.36 -3.62
C GLY A 213 -11.19 -9.05 -3.11
N ALA A 214 -10.21 -9.89 -3.48
CA ALA A 214 -8.82 -9.68 -3.10
C ALA A 214 -8.27 -8.35 -3.65
N LEU A 215 -8.56 -8.05 -4.92
CA LEU A 215 -8.17 -6.78 -5.53
C LEU A 215 -8.72 -5.57 -4.76
N ALA A 216 -9.96 -5.64 -4.26
CA ALA A 216 -10.53 -4.59 -3.43
C ALA A 216 -9.75 -4.40 -2.12
N GLY A 217 -9.38 -5.49 -1.44
CA GLY A 217 -8.57 -5.43 -0.23
C GLY A 217 -7.19 -4.82 -0.46
N HIS A 218 -6.47 -5.28 -1.49
CA HIS A 218 -5.17 -4.71 -1.86
C HIS A 218 -5.26 -3.21 -2.16
N LEU A 219 -6.26 -2.78 -2.93
CA LEU A 219 -6.42 -1.35 -3.27
C LEU A 219 -6.83 -0.50 -2.06
N ALA A 220 -7.64 -1.04 -1.14
CA ALA A 220 -7.98 -0.37 0.11
C ALA A 220 -6.74 -0.22 1.02
N LEU A 221 -5.91 -1.26 1.15
CA LEU A 221 -4.64 -1.21 1.89
C LEU A 221 -3.66 -0.19 1.28
N LEU A 222 -3.49 -0.20 -0.05
CA LEU A 222 -2.64 0.78 -0.74
C LEU A 222 -3.15 2.21 -0.54
N ARG A 223 -4.47 2.41 -0.53
CA ARG A 223 -5.07 3.72 -0.25
C ARG A 223 -4.83 4.14 1.19
N ALA A 224 -5.01 3.25 2.16
CA ALA A 224 -4.80 3.53 3.58
C ALA A 224 -3.34 3.96 3.83
N GLY A 225 -2.38 3.19 3.29
CA GLY A 225 -0.95 3.49 3.39
C GLY A 225 -0.49 4.71 2.57
N CYS A 226 -1.30 5.18 1.60
CA CYS A 226 -0.91 6.25 0.70
C CYS A 226 -0.55 7.54 1.43
N TRP A 227 -1.28 7.92 2.49
CA TRP A 227 -1.04 9.17 3.20
C TRP A 227 0.34 9.19 3.88
N GLU A 228 0.73 8.09 4.52
CA GLU A 228 2.06 7.95 5.11
C GLU A 228 3.15 7.84 4.04
N ALA A 229 2.91 7.10 2.95
CA ALA A 229 3.85 7.00 1.84
C ALA A 229 4.16 8.37 1.21
N VAL A 230 3.18 9.27 1.11
CA VAL A 230 3.37 10.61 0.51
C VAL A 230 3.80 11.69 1.51
N SER A 231 3.82 11.39 2.82
CA SER A 231 4.19 12.35 3.86
C SER A 231 5.70 12.65 3.87
N GLY A 232 6.51 11.70 3.42
CA GLY A 232 7.97 11.75 3.46
C GLY A 232 8.59 11.18 4.74
N THR A 233 7.77 10.63 5.65
CA THR A 233 8.23 9.84 6.82
C THR A 233 8.82 8.49 6.38
N ILE A 234 8.23 7.88 5.34
CA ILE A 234 8.75 6.66 4.71
C ILE A 234 9.72 7.05 3.59
N ARG A 235 10.98 6.67 3.75
CA ARG A 235 12.13 7.13 2.95
C ARG A 235 12.53 6.20 1.81
N PRO A 236 12.42 4.87 1.93
CA PRO A 236 12.89 4.00 0.87
C PRO A 236 12.10 4.19 -0.42
N ARG A 237 12.82 4.38 -1.53
CA ARG A 237 12.21 4.60 -2.85
C ARG A 237 11.36 3.41 -3.31
N TRP A 238 11.77 2.20 -2.95
CA TRP A 238 11.11 0.96 -3.35
C TRP A 238 9.64 0.92 -2.89
N VAL A 239 9.31 1.53 -1.73
CA VAL A 239 7.93 1.61 -1.23
C VAL A 239 7.02 2.27 -2.26
N LEU A 240 7.38 3.46 -2.73
CA LEU A 240 6.61 4.17 -3.75
C LEU A 240 6.61 3.40 -5.08
N ASP A 241 7.75 2.86 -5.50
CA ASP A 241 7.86 2.14 -6.77
C ASP A 241 7.00 0.86 -6.79
N ASP A 242 6.92 0.11 -5.68
CA ASP A 242 6.11 -1.11 -5.55
C ASP A 242 4.61 -0.81 -5.45
N MET A 243 4.21 0.20 -4.67
CA MET A 243 2.82 0.65 -4.63
C MET A 243 2.36 1.16 -6.00
N ILE A 244 3.17 1.98 -6.68
CA ILE A 244 2.90 2.49 -8.03
C ILE A 244 2.77 1.32 -9.02
N GLY A 245 3.73 0.39 -9.04
CA GLY A 245 3.70 -0.76 -9.95
C GLY A 245 2.45 -1.61 -9.75
N THR A 246 2.06 -1.83 -8.49
CA THR A 246 0.85 -2.58 -8.14
C THR A 246 -0.43 -1.88 -8.62
N LEU A 247 -0.52 -0.56 -8.50
CA LEU A 247 -1.66 0.22 -9.00
C LEU A 247 -1.73 0.22 -10.54
N GLU A 248 -0.58 0.27 -11.22
CA GLU A 248 -0.52 0.13 -12.67
C GLU A 248 -0.96 -1.26 -13.16
N ASP A 249 -0.62 -2.32 -12.41
CA ASP A 249 -1.15 -3.68 -12.62
C ASP A 249 -2.67 -3.72 -12.46
N ALA A 250 -3.19 -3.18 -11.35
CA ALA A 250 -4.63 -3.12 -11.09
C ALA A 250 -5.41 -2.37 -12.19
N LEU A 251 -4.92 -1.21 -12.62
CA LEU A 251 -5.57 -0.41 -13.67
C LEU A 251 -5.64 -1.12 -15.02
N ARG A 252 -4.66 -1.98 -15.34
CA ARG A 252 -4.72 -2.83 -16.55
C ARG A 252 -5.84 -3.85 -16.48
N GLU A 253 -6.06 -4.44 -15.30
CA GLU A 253 -7.13 -5.42 -15.07
C GLU A 253 -8.53 -4.77 -14.99
N LEU A 254 -8.62 -3.51 -14.57
CA LEU A 254 -9.89 -2.80 -14.35
C LEU A 254 -10.38 -1.99 -15.57
N ALA A 255 -9.57 -1.88 -16.62
CA ALA A 255 -9.81 -0.97 -17.74
C ALA A 255 -11.22 -1.11 -18.36
N GLY A 256 -11.98 -0.02 -18.34
CA GLY A 256 -13.30 0.06 -18.99
C GLY A 256 -14.44 -0.50 -18.14
N ALA A 257 -14.24 -0.63 -16.82
CA ALA A 257 -15.29 -1.02 -15.90
C ALA A 257 -16.42 0.03 -15.89
N THR A 258 -17.65 -0.43 -15.77
CA THR A 258 -18.84 0.43 -15.65
C THR A 258 -19.66 -0.01 -14.45
N CYS A 259 -20.25 0.93 -13.72
CA CYS A 259 -21.15 0.63 -12.61
C CYS A 259 -22.53 1.23 -12.82
N SER A 260 -23.52 0.63 -12.16
CA SER A 260 -24.89 1.14 -12.08
C SER A 260 -25.18 1.92 -10.79
N HIS A 261 -24.19 2.00 -9.88
CA HIS A 261 -24.27 2.80 -8.67
C HIS A 261 -24.38 4.29 -9.00
N GLY A 262 -25.08 5.04 -8.16
CA GLY A 262 -25.20 6.49 -8.26
C GLY A 262 -24.00 7.22 -7.70
N ASP A 263 -23.92 8.52 -7.98
CA ASP A 263 -22.88 9.39 -7.41
C ASP A 263 -22.97 9.38 -5.88
N GLY A 264 -21.85 9.07 -5.20
CA GLY A 264 -21.78 8.98 -3.74
C GLY A 264 -22.20 7.62 -3.14
N ASP A 265 -22.54 6.63 -3.97
CA ASP A 265 -22.83 5.26 -3.50
C ASP A 265 -21.54 4.42 -3.32
N HIS A 266 -20.39 4.94 -3.76
CA HIS A 266 -19.09 4.30 -3.56
C HIS A 266 -18.49 4.71 -2.22
N PRO A 267 -17.86 3.77 -1.51
CA PRO A 267 -17.29 4.05 -0.20
C PRO A 267 -16.07 4.96 -0.31
N GLU A 268 -15.80 5.66 0.78
CA GLU A 268 -14.51 6.30 1.03
C GLU A 268 -13.89 5.65 2.26
N LEU A 269 -12.57 5.64 2.33
CA LEU A 269 -11.89 5.31 3.59
C LEU A 269 -12.28 6.34 4.65
N SER A 270 -12.39 5.87 5.89
CA SER A 270 -12.86 6.66 7.02
C SER A 270 -11.83 7.70 7.48
N GLY A 271 -10.55 7.45 7.21
CA GLY A 271 -9.43 8.20 7.76
C GLY A 271 -9.09 7.81 9.20
N ASP A 272 -9.82 6.87 9.79
CA ASP A 272 -9.48 6.21 11.06
C ASP A 272 -8.52 5.04 10.77
N PRO A 273 -7.29 5.05 11.30
CA PRO A 273 -6.28 4.03 11.00
C PRO A 273 -6.73 2.58 11.22
N ASP A 274 -7.41 2.30 12.35
CA ASP A 274 -7.89 0.95 12.69
C ASP A 274 -8.96 0.48 11.69
N THR A 275 -9.90 1.37 11.36
CA THR A 275 -10.99 1.08 10.42
C THR A 275 -10.48 0.90 9.00
N ASP A 276 -9.53 1.73 8.56
CA ASP A 276 -8.98 1.69 7.21
C ASP A 276 -8.10 0.43 7.00
N ALA A 277 -7.24 0.10 7.98
CA ALA A 277 -6.47 -1.15 7.98
C ALA A 277 -7.38 -2.38 8.02
N GLY A 278 -8.37 -2.38 8.93
CA GLY A 278 -9.36 -3.44 9.07
C GLY A 278 -10.15 -3.67 7.78
N THR A 279 -10.63 -2.60 7.14
CA THR A 279 -11.35 -2.67 5.86
C THR A 279 -10.52 -3.38 4.79
N GLY A 280 -9.25 -2.99 4.65
CA GLY A 280 -8.33 -3.61 3.70
C GLY A 280 -8.17 -5.11 3.90
N TYR A 281 -7.79 -5.54 5.11
CA TYR A 281 -7.58 -6.96 5.44
C TYR A 281 -8.87 -7.78 5.40
N HIS A 282 -10.00 -7.23 5.85
CA HIS A 282 -11.28 -7.92 5.79
C HIS A 282 -11.73 -8.19 4.35
N LEU A 283 -11.46 -7.28 3.41
CA LEU A 283 -11.82 -7.46 2.00
C LEU A 283 -11.04 -8.60 1.33
N LEU A 284 -9.84 -8.94 1.81
CA LEU A 284 -8.98 -10.00 1.23
C LEU A 284 -9.59 -11.41 1.32
N THR A 285 -10.52 -11.66 2.25
CA THR A 285 -11.09 -13.00 2.46
C THR A 285 -12.62 -13.02 2.46
N PRO A 286 -13.26 -14.15 2.10
CA PRO A 286 -14.73 -14.26 2.16
C PRO A 286 -15.28 -14.09 3.58
N GLY A 287 -14.56 -14.58 4.60
CA GLY A 287 -14.96 -14.46 6.00
C GLY A 287 -14.80 -13.04 6.55
N GLY A 288 -13.76 -12.32 6.15
CA GLY A 288 -13.62 -10.89 6.45
C GLY A 288 -14.69 -10.03 5.77
N ARG A 289 -15.05 -10.33 4.51
CA ARG A 289 -16.19 -9.68 3.86
C ARG A 289 -17.51 -9.97 4.58
N ALA A 290 -17.70 -11.17 5.13
CA ALA A 290 -18.86 -11.49 5.96
C ALA A 290 -18.90 -10.64 7.24
N LEU A 291 -17.74 -10.43 7.88
CA LEU A 291 -17.61 -9.54 9.04
C LEU A 291 -17.97 -8.09 8.68
N LEU A 292 -17.44 -7.54 7.58
CA LEU A 292 -17.80 -6.20 7.08
C LEU A 292 -19.29 -6.06 6.76
N GLN A 293 -19.89 -7.07 6.13
CA GLN A 293 -21.33 -7.08 5.85
C GLN A 293 -22.15 -6.99 7.14
N ARG A 294 -21.76 -7.73 8.18
CA ARG A 294 -22.43 -7.65 9.48
C ARG A 294 -22.23 -6.29 10.13
N SER A 295 -21.01 -5.75 10.12
CA SER A 295 -20.74 -4.42 10.68
C SER A 295 -21.55 -3.32 9.97
N TYR A 296 -21.74 -3.44 8.66
CA TYR A 296 -22.66 -2.58 7.89
C TYR A 296 -24.13 -2.74 8.33
N GLU A 297 -24.61 -3.98 8.49
CA GLU A 297 -25.97 -4.27 8.96
C GLU A 297 -26.23 -3.76 10.39
N ASP A 298 -25.19 -3.77 11.24
CA ASP A 298 -25.20 -3.23 12.61
C ASP A 298 -25.04 -1.69 12.63
N GLY A 299 -24.80 -1.05 11.48
CA GLY A 299 -24.65 0.41 11.34
C GLY A 299 -23.31 0.96 11.84
N ILE A 300 -22.28 0.12 11.87
CA ILE A 300 -20.90 0.48 12.23
C ILE A 300 -20.15 0.93 10.98
N GLU A 301 -20.25 0.17 9.89
CA GLU A 301 -19.65 0.51 8.59
C GLU A 301 -20.63 1.31 7.74
N ASP A 302 -20.12 2.27 6.97
CA ASP A 302 -20.94 3.13 6.12
C ASP A 302 -21.31 2.47 4.77
N ALA A 303 -20.60 1.41 4.37
CA ALA A 303 -20.79 0.75 3.09
C ALA A 303 -20.73 -0.78 3.15
N PRO A 304 -21.53 -1.48 2.35
CA PRO A 304 -21.46 -2.93 2.25
C PRO A 304 -20.26 -3.38 1.42
N PRO A 305 -19.76 -4.63 1.58
CA PRO A 305 -18.71 -5.21 0.73
C PRO A 305 -19.00 -5.16 -0.77
N ALA A 306 -20.28 -5.18 -1.18
CA ALA A 306 -20.68 -5.01 -2.58
C ALA A 306 -20.22 -3.68 -3.19
N ALA A 307 -20.20 -2.61 -2.40
CA ALA A 307 -19.79 -1.29 -2.88
C ALA A 307 -18.26 -1.23 -3.04
N TRP A 308 -17.52 -1.80 -2.08
CA TRP A 308 -16.06 -1.94 -2.13
C TRP A 308 -15.57 -2.79 -3.30
N THR A 309 -16.34 -3.80 -3.71
CA THR A 309 -15.96 -4.72 -4.80
C THR A 309 -16.44 -4.27 -6.18
N CYS A 310 -17.01 -3.06 -6.28
CA CYS A 310 -17.40 -2.45 -7.54
C CYS A 310 -16.16 -2.14 -8.40
N ARG A 311 -16.02 -2.78 -9.56
CA ARG A 311 -14.84 -2.61 -10.43
C ARG A 311 -14.62 -1.16 -10.91
N ALA A 312 -15.68 -0.40 -11.13
CA ALA A 312 -15.55 1.02 -11.50
C ALA A 312 -15.03 1.88 -10.34
N HIS A 313 -15.47 1.59 -9.11
CA HIS A 313 -14.93 2.21 -7.91
C HIS A 313 -13.45 1.88 -7.72
N LEU A 314 -13.09 0.60 -7.87
CA LEU A 314 -11.69 0.17 -7.78
C LEU A 314 -10.80 0.87 -8.81
N GLU A 315 -11.30 1.09 -10.04
CA GLU A 315 -10.56 1.82 -11.08
C GLU A 315 -10.31 3.28 -10.69
N GLU A 316 -11.32 3.94 -10.10
CA GLU A 316 -11.22 5.31 -9.59
C GLU A 316 -10.26 5.40 -8.40
N LEU A 317 -10.43 4.53 -7.40
CA LEU A 317 -9.58 4.43 -6.22
C LEU A 317 -8.11 4.21 -6.61
N ALA A 318 -7.86 3.29 -7.55
CA ALA A 318 -6.51 3.00 -8.03
C ALA A 318 -5.88 4.22 -8.76
N ARG A 319 -6.67 4.90 -9.60
CA ARG A 319 -6.20 6.09 -10.34
C ARG A 319 -5.87 7.26 -9.42
N ASP A 320 -6.75 7.54 -8.46
CA ASP A 320 -6.55 8.63 -7.49
C ASP A 320 -5.29 8.37 -6.63
N THR A 321 -5.19 7.16 -6.07
CA THR A 321 -4.03 6.73 -5.27
C THR A 321 -2.73 6.78 -6.09
N LEU A 322 -2.75 6.32 -7.34
CA LEU A 322 -1.60 6.40 -8.25
C LEU A 322 -1.17 7.85 -8.50
N GLY A 323 -2.13 8.77 -8.66
CA GLY A 323 -1.87 10.19 -8.83
C GLY A 323 -1.10 10.79 -7.66
N HIS A 324 -1.52 10.49 -6.43
CA HIS A 324 -0.85 10.93 -5.21
C HIS A 324 0.56 10.36 -5.09
N LEU A 325 0.73 9.05 -5.28
CA LEU A 325 2.04 8.39 -5.16
C LEU A 325 3.02 8.84 -6.25
N THR A 326 2.56 9.02 -7.48
CA THR A 326 3.40 9.51 -8.58
C THR A 326 3.88 10.94 -8.29
N ALA A 327 2.98 11.81 -7.82
CA ALA A 327 3.34 13.17 -7.43
C ALA A 327 4.37 13.18 -6.28
N ALA A 328 4.20 12.31 -5.29
CA ALA A 328 5.16 12.16 -4.19
C ALA A 328 6.51 11.62 -4.67
N ARG A 329 6.52 10.61 -5.55
CA ARG A 329 7.74 10.06 -6.15
C ARG A 329 8.51 11.15 -6.92
N ASP A 330 7.82 11.96 -7.72
CA ASP A 330 8.43 13.07 -8.44
C ASP A 330 8.93 14.16 -7.47
N ARG A 331 8.19 14.45 -6.40
CA ARG A 331 8.62 15.40 -5.36
C ARG A 331 9.89 14.94 -4.65
N PHE A 332 9.97 13.67 -4.27
CA PHE A 332 11.05 13.13 -3.43
C PHE A 332 12.28 12.66 -4.21
N PHE A 333 12.11 12.21 -5.45
CA PHE A 333 13.19 11.61 -6.25
C PHE A 333 13.33 12.20 -7.66
N GLY A 334 12.42 13.08 -8.07
CA GLY A 334 12.41 13.72 -9.38
C GLY A 334 13.21 15.03 -9.43
N GLU A 335 13.25 15.63 -10.62
CA GLU A 335 13.92 16.91 -10.86
C GLU A 335 13.08 18.08 -10.34
N ARG A 336 13.64 18.87 -9.42
CA ARG A 336 12.98 20.05 -8.83
C ARG A 336 13.27 21.32 -9.62
N ARG A 337 12.23 22.10 -9.94
CA ARG A 337 12.34 23.33 -10.75
C ARG A 337 12.41 24.58 -9.89
N THR A 338 13.59 25.19 -9.80
CA THR A 338 13.80 26.36 -8.93
C THR A 338 13.97 27.68 -9.66
N ALA A 339 13.87 27.71 -10.99
CA ALA A 339 14.09 28.90 -11.81
C ALA A 339 13.11 30.05 -11.52
N TYR A 340 11.94 29.76 -10.96
CA TYR A 340 10.97 30.81 -10.58
C TYR A 340 11.50 31.71 -9.45
N LEU A 341 12.40 31.21 -8.61
CA LEU A 341 13.02 31.95 -7.52
C LEU A 341 13.97 33.05 -8.00
N ASP A 342 14.43 33.02 -9.25
CA ASP A 342 15.19 34.14 -9.82
C ASP A 342 14.37 35.43 -9.83
N ALA A 343 13.06 35.35 -10.12
CA ALA A 343 12.18 36.52 -10.11
C ALA A 343 11.94 37.09 -8.70
N GLU A 344 12.08 36.25 -7.67
CA GLU A 344 11.84 36.59 -6.27
C GLU A 344 13.10 37.05 -5.56
N CYS A 345 14.24 36.40 -5.82
CA CYS A 345 15.50 36.58 -5.09
C CYS A 345 16.50 37.50 -5.80
N LEU A 346 16.37 37.72 -7.12
CA LEU A 346 17.29 38.55 -7.90
C LEU A 346 16.67 39.90 -8.26
N GLY A 347 17.54 40.87 -8.57
CA GLY A 347 17.16 42.13 -9.19
C GLY A 347 16.72 41.95 -10.65
N PRO A 348 16.09 42.96 -11.27
CA PRO A 348 15.64 42.92 -12.66
C PRO A 348 16.74 42.67 -13.70
N ASP A 349 18.00 42.92 -13.33
CA ASP A 349 19.20 42.71 -14.14
C ASP A 349 19.85 41.33 -13.89
N GLY A 350 19.21 40.46 -13.11
CA GLY A 350 19.71 39.13 -12.76
C GLY A 350 20.84 39.14 -11.71
N THR A 351 21.14 40.30 -11.13
CA THR A 351 22.11 40.42 -10.06
C THR A 351 21.50 40.10 -8.70
N TRP A 352 22.35 39.72 -7.74
CA TRP A 352 21.94 39.41 -6.37
C TRP A 352 21.33 40.63 -5.67
N ASP A 353 20.15 40.46 -5.07
CA ASP A 353 19.45 41.49 -4.30
C ASP A 353 19.23 41.00 -2.86
N ALA A 354 19.99 41.56 -1.93
CA ALA A 354 19.98 41.16 -0.53
C ALA A 354 18.63 41.39 0.16
N ALA A 355 17.92 42.48 -0.19
CA ALA A 355 16.66 42.82 0.44
C ALA A 355 15.54 41.86 0.02
N ARG A 356 15.58 41.41 -1.24
CA ARG A 356 14.68 40.40 -1.78
C ARG A 356 14.86 39.05 -1.12
N LEU A 357 16.10 38.55 -1.05
CA LEU A 357 16.41 37.29 -0.36
C LEU A 357 15.98 37.34 1.12
N ALA A 358 16.25 38.43 1.83
CA ALA A 358 15.80 38.63 3.21
C ALA A 358 14.26 38.65 3.36
N GLY A 359 13.53 39.05 2.31
CA GLY A 359 12.08 38.96 2.24
C GLY A 359 11.60 37.51 2.19
N VAL A 360 12.22 36.69 1.34
CA VAL A 360 11.89 35.27 1.17
C VAL A 360 12.25 34.48 2.44
N LEU A 361 13.45 34.68 3.00
CA LEU A 361 13.89 33.98 4.22
C LEU A 361 12.99 34.22 5.44
N ARG A 362 12.35 35.40 5.55
CA ARG A 362 11.39 35.68 6.63
C ARG A 362 10.02 35.06 6.41
N GLY A 363 9.68 34.74 5.16
CA GLY A 363 8.43 34.10 4.80
C GLY A 363 8.53 32.58 4.72
N ALA A 364 9.73 32.01 4.83
CA ALA A 364 9.95 30.58 4.87
C ALA A 364 9.38 30.00 6.18
N ALA A 365 8.69 28.88 6.07
CA ALA A 365 8.16 28.12 7.19
C ALA A 365 8.67 26.67 7.14
N GLU A 366 8.63 26.03 8.30
CA GLU A 366 9.01 24.62 8.48
C GLU A 366 8.14 23.71 7.59
N GLY A 367 8.75 22.73 6.93
CA GLY A 367 8.07 21.73 6.10
C GLY A 367 7.48 22.24 4.77
N GLU A 368 7.65 23.52 4.42
CA GLU A 368 7.17 24.03 3.14
C GLU A 368 8.08 23.64 1.97
N GLU A 369 7.50 23.10 0.90
CA GLU A 369 8.18 22.77 -0.38
C GLU A 369 9.00 23.96 -0.92
N ARG A 370 8.50 25.18 -0.69
CA ARG A 370 9.18 26.42 -1.09
C ARG A 370 10.53 26.61 -0.38
N THR A 371 10.65 26.17 0.87
CA THR A 371 11.89 26.26 1.65
C THR A 371 12.95 25.32 1.08
N GLU A 372 12.57 24.10 0.70
CA GLU A 372 13.42 23.14 0.00
C GLU A 372 13.90 23.71 -1.35
N ASP A 373 12.97 24.26 -2.14
CA ASP A 373 13.27 24.86 -3.44
C ASP A 373 14.23 26.05 -3.31
N LEU A 374 14.13 26.83 -2.23
CA LEU A 374 15.05 27.92 -1.93
C LEU A 374 16.48 27.41 -1.64
N GLY A 375 16.60 26.33 -0.88
CA GLY A 375 17.88 25.65 -0.64
C GLY A 375 18.53 25.19 -1.95
N LEU A 376 17.76 24.49 -2.78
CA LEU A 376 18.20 24.01 -4.10
C LEU A 376 18.62 25.14 -5.03
N TRP A 377 17.82 26.21 -5.09
CA TRP A 377 18.16 27.43 -5.83
C TRP A 377 19.50 28.00 -5.37
N ALA A 378 19.69 28.12 -4.05
CA ALA A 378 20.91 28.66 -3.47
C ALA A 378 22.13 27.79 -3.80
N ALA A 379 21.99 26.46 -3.70
CA ALA A 379 23.06 25.52 -4.02
C ALA A 379 23.46 25.57 -5.51
N ARG A 380 22.49 25.54 -6.42
CA ARG A 380 22.74 25.63 -7.87
C ARG A 380 23.41 26.95 -8.24
N ARG A 381 23.01 28.07 -7.63
CA ARG A 381 23.64 29.37 -7.83
C ARG A 381 25.07 29.41 -7.25
N PHE A 382 25.28 28.81 -6.09
CA PHE A 382 26.61 28.69 -5.48
C PHE A 382 27.58 27.90 -6.36
N ALA A 383 27.10 26.82 -7.00
CA ALA A 383 27.86 26.02 -7.95
C ALA A 383 28.10 26.73 -9.30
N GLY A 384 27.17 27.60 -9.72
CA GLY A 384 27.17 28.30 -11.01
C GLY A 384 28.32 29.29 -11.27
N GLY A 385 29.15 29.61 -10.28
CA GLY A 385 30.42 30.33 -10.50
C GLY A 385 30.56 31.65 -9.73
N PRO A 386 31.26 32.66 -10.29
CA PRO A 386 31.77 33.78 -9.51
C PRO A 386 30.64 34.68 -8.97
N GLY A 387 30.57 34.78 -7.65
CA GLY A 387 29.78 35.75 -6.91
C GLY A 387 30.67 36.51 -5.92
N THR A 388 30.13 37.57 -5.30
CA THR A 388 30.85 38.25 -4.22
C THR A 388 31.03 37.33 -3.02
N ALA A 389 32.03 37.57 -2.16
CA ALA A 389 32.22 36.77 -0.94
C ALA A 389 30.98 36.76 -0.04
N HIS A 390 30.28 37.90 0.01
CA HIS A 390 29.04 38.04 0.77
C HIS A 390 27.86 37.28 0.14
N GLU A 391 27.70 37.33 -1.19
CA GLU A 391 26.72 36.50 -1.90
C GLU A 391 26.96 35.00 -1.65
N ARG A 392 28.21 34.54 -1.75
CA ARG A 392 28.56 33.13 -1.47
C ARG A 392 28.23 32.72 -0.04
N LEU A 393 28.52 33.59 0.94
CA LEU A 393 28.15 33.36 2.34
C LEU A 393 26.63 33.21 2.48
N MET A 394 25.86 34.13 1.87
CA MET A 394 24.40 34.08 1.99
C MET A 394 23.79 32.85 1.32
N LEU A 395 24.30 32.44 0.16
CA LEU A 395 23.83 31.22 -0.51
C LEU A 395 24.13 29.98 0.35
N PHE A 396 25.34 29.87 0.92
CA PHE A 396 25.68 28.78 1.82
C PHE A 396 24.77 28.74 3.05
N LEU A 397 24.56 29.88 3.72
CA LEU A 397 23.69 29.92 4.90
C LEU A 397 22.21 29.67 4.57
N THR A 398 21.78 30.01 3.35
CA THR A 398 20.43 29.67 2.86
C THR A 398 20.28 28.16 2.69
N VAL A 399 21.32 27.46 2.20
CA VAL A 399 21.35 25.99 2.16
C VAL A 399 21.19 25.40 3.56
N CYS A 400 22.01 25.82 4.53
CA CYS A 400 21.90 25.32 5.90
C CYS A 400 20.53 25.63 6.53
N HIS A 401 19.99 26.82 6.28
CA HIS A 401 18.67 27.18 6.79
C HIS A 401 17.53 26.37 6.18
N SER A 402 17.64 26.00 4.90
CA SER A 402 16.64 25.15 4.27
C SER A 402 16.61 23.74 4.86
N LEU A 403 17.77 23.22 5.27
CA LEU A 403 17.88 21.93 5.96
C LEU A 403 17.32 22.02 7.39
N ASP A 404 17.62 23.11 8.10
CA ASP A 404 17.11 23.40 9.45
C ASP A 404 15.59 23.49 9.55
N LEU A 405 14.94 23.92 8.45
CA LEU A 405 13.49 24.06 8.37
C LEU A 405 12.80 22.86 7.68
N ALA A 406 13.54 21.86 7.23
CA ALA A 406 12.94 20.69 6.58
C ALA A 406 12.21 19.83 7.63
N TYR A 407 10.98 19.42 7.32
CA TYR A 407 10.20 18.51 8.16
C TYR A 407 9.37 17.56 7.28
N PRO A 408 9.30 16.25 7.60
CA PRO A 408 10.03 15.56 8.67
C PRO A 408 11.56 15.56 8.43
N ASP A 409 11.99 15.39 7.18
CA ASP A 409 13.38 15.48 6.71
C ASP A 409 13.39 15.88 5.23
N PRO A 410 14.42 16.59 4.72
CA PRO A 410 14.46 17.01 3.32
C PRO A 410 14.53 15.78 2.42
N PRO A 411 13.85 15.75 1.26
CA PRO A 411 13.85 14.57 0.40
C PRO A 411 15.21 14.33 -0.29
N PRO A 412 15.48 13.10 -0.77
CA PRO A 412 16.70 12.77 -1.51
C PRO A 412 16.98 13.64 -2.73
N SER A 413 15.94 14.11 -3.43
CA SER A 413 16.06 15.07 -4.53
C SER A 413 16.62 16.43 -4.09
N VAL A 414 16.52 16.77 -2.80
CA VAL A 414 16.99 18.03 -2.22
C VAL A 414 18.38 17.86 -1.63
N TYR A 415 18.54 17.08 -0.55
CA TYR A 415 19.78 17.09 0.22
C TYR A 415 21.01 16.59 -0.58
N ARG A 416 20.82 15.68 -1.54
CA ARG A 416 21.91 15.21 -2.42
C ARG A 416 22.46 16.31 -3.32
N GLU A 417 21.60 17.24 -3.76
CA GLU A 417 22.05 18.42 -4.53
C GLU A 417 22.67 19.50 -3.62
N LEU A 418 22.33 19.53 -2.32
CA LEU A 418 22.92 20.46 -1.34
C LEU A 418 24.30 19.99 -0.86
N ARG A 419 24.52 18.67 -0.79
CA ARG A 419 25.75 18.02 -0.28
C ARG A 419 27.06 18.62 -0.83
N PRO A 420 27.24 18.87 -2.14
CA PRO A 420 28.49 19.45 -2.66
C PRO A 420 28.81 20.86 -2.12
N VAL A 421 27.78 21.64 -1.77
CA VAL A 421 27.97 22.96 -1.15
C VAL A 421 28.53 22.81 0.26
N LEU A 422 28.00 21.86 1.02
CA LEU A 422 28.47 21.53 2.38
C LEU A 422 29.92 21.02 2.34
N GLU A 423 30.23 20.05 1.48
CA GLU A 423 31.59 19.51 1.29
C GLU A 423 32.62 20.60 0.98
N SER A 424 32.22 21.61 0.17
CA SER A 424 33.10 22.72 -0.19
C SER A 424 33.52 23.58 1.01
N ALA A 425 32.67 23.70 2.03
CA ALA A 425 32.98 24.44 3.24
C ALA A 425 33.95 23.69 4.14
N VAL A 426 33.78 22.37 4.28
CA VAL A 426 34.68 21.49 5.04
C VAL A 426 36.08 21.46 4.42
N ALA A 427 36.18 21.43 3.09
CA ALA A 427 37.47 21.44 2.40
C ALA A 427 38.28 22.75 2.55
N ALA A 428 37.65 23.84 3.01
CA ALA A 428 38.24 25.18 3.05
C ALA A 428 38.79 25.60 4.43
N VAL A 429 38.87 24.69 5.41
CA VAL A 429 39.19 25.03 6.81
C VAL A 429 40.68 25.35 7.01
N PRO A 430 41.03 26.54 7.53
CA PRO A 430 42.38 26.86 7.94
C PRO A 430 42.70 26.35 9.35
N GLU A 431 43.99 26.05 9.61
CA GLU A 431 44.48 25.59 10.92
C GLU A 431 44.17 26.58 12.07
N THR A 432 44.16 27.88 11.79
CA THR A 432 43.83 28.94 12.77
C THR A 432 43.01 30.06 12.12
N CYS A 433 42.23 30.80 12.91
CA CYS A 433 41.55 32.01 12.45
C CYS A 433 41.66 33.16 13.46
N PRO A 434 41.47 34.43 13.03
CA PRO A 434 41.56 35.60 13.91
C PRO A 434 40.49 35.66 15.00
N HIS A 435 39.42 34.88 14.88
CA HIS A 435 38.25 34.92 15.76
C HIS A 435 38.33 33.96 16.96
N GLY A 436 39.39 33.14 17.04
CA GLY A 436 39.52 32.12 18.10
C GLY A 436 38.37 31.11 18.07
N ASP A 437 37.72 30.89 19.21
CA ASP A 437 36.56 29.99 19.36
C ASP A 437 35.20 30.74 19.26
N VAL A 438 35.22 32.04 18.94
CA VAL A 438 34.00 32.88 18.93
C VAL A 438 33.34 32.83 17.55
N HIS A 439 32.63 31.74 17.27
CA HIS A 439 31.90 31.51 16.02
C HIS A 439 30.37 31.44 16.23
N PRO A 440 29.55 32.03 15.33
CA PRO A 440 28.09 32.01 15.44
C PRO A 440 27.45 30.62 15.56
N GLY A 441 28.04 29.59 14.93
CA GLY A 441 27.53 28.21 14.90
C GLY A 441 28.30 27.21 15.78
N ALA A 442 29.17 27.66 16.68
CA ALA A 442 29.89 26.74 17.57
C ALA A 442 28.98 26.25 18.70
N GLY A 443 28.25 25.13 18.47
CA GLY A 443 27.78 24.26 19.55
C GLY A 443 26.35 23.73 19.52
N ALA A 444 25.49 24.06 18.55
CA ALA A 444 24.16 23.45 18.33
C ALA A 444 23.42 24.08 17.12
N GLY A 445 23.87 23.84 15.89
CA GLY A 445 23.17 24.33 14.69
C GLY A 445 23.03 25.86 14.57
N LEU A 446 22.08 26.31 13.73
CA LEU A 446 21.75 27.73 13.60
C LEU A 446 20.98 28.23 14.85
N PRO A 447 21.09 29.52 15.23
CA PRO A 447 20.36 30.06 16.38
C PRO A 447 18.84 29.89 16.24
N GLY A 448 18.13 29.72 17.35
CA GLY A 448 16.65 29.70 17.43
C GLY A 448 16.01 31.05 17.06
N ALA A 449 16.12 31.42 15.79
CA ALA A 449 15.58 32.54 15.01
C ALA A 449 16.44 32.72 13.73
N ALA A 450 16.96 31.63 13.17
CA ALA A 450 17.96 31.65 12.10
C ALA A 450 17.56 32.57 10.94
N GLY A 451 16.30 32.49 10.50
CA GLY A 451 15.77 33.36 9.44
C GLY A 451 15.88 34.86 9.76
N ALA A 452 15.69 35.28 11.02
CA ALA A 452 15.85 36.67 11.43
C ALA A 452 17.32 37.12 11.45
N HIS A 453 18.22 36.24 11.90
CA HIS A 453 19.67 36.47 11.85
C HIS A 453 20.18 36.57 10.41
N LEU A 454 19.75 35.67 9.54
CA LEU A 454 20.11 35.66 8.12
C LEU A 454 19.53 36.86 7.37
N ALA A 455 18.27 37.21 7.63
CA ALA A 455 17.66 38.40 7.05
C ALA A 455 18.40 39.67 7.49
N HIS A 456 18.77 39.80 8.77
CA HIS A 456 19.61 40.91 9.24
C HIS A 456 20.99 40.91 8.57
N LEU A 457 21.64 39.76 8.41
CA LEU A 457 22.92 39.63 7.72
C LEU A 457 22.86 40.07 6.25
N CYS A 458 21.75 39.78 5.56
CA CYS A 458 21.48 40.25 4.19
C CYS A 458 21.30 41.77 4.12
N ALA A 459 20.52 42.35 5.04
CA ALA A 459 20.11 43.75 4.95
C ALA A 459 20.23 44.47 6.30
N PRO A 460 21.46 44.65 6.83
CA PRO A 460 21.67 45.12 8.21
C PRO A 460 21.20 46.55 8.43
N GLU A 461 21.18 47.38 7.39
CA GLU A 461 20.66 48.76 7.48
C GLU A 461 19.12 48.83 7.41
N SER A 462 18.47 47.80 6.88
CA SER A 462 17.02 47.77 6.67
C SER A 462 16.28 46.93 7.72
N LEU A 463 16.99 46.04 8.42
CA LEU A 463 16.42 45.10 9.36
C LEU A 463 17.14 45.20 10.72
N PRO A 464 16.40 45.25 11.84
CA PRO A 464 16.99 45.38 13.17
C PRO A 464 17.85 44.16 13.51
N ALA A 465 18.95 44.39 14.24
CA ALA A 465 19.81 43.32 14.73
C ALA A 465 19.04 42.47 15.76
N PRO A 466 18.90 41.15 15.55
CA PRO A 466 18.35 40.26 16.56
C PRO A 466 19.27 40.13 17.77
N GLU A 467 18.73 39.66 18.89
CA GLU A 467 19.52 39.39 20.08
C GLU A 467 20.63 38.37 19.78
N GLY A 468 21.87 38.66 20.19
CA GLY A 468 23.02 37.79 19.89
C GLY A 468 23.58 37.88 18.47
N ALA A 469 23.15 38.87 17.65
CA ALA A 469 23.72 39.12 16.33
C ALA A 469 25.26 39.24 16.37
N ARG A 470 25.92 38.72 15.33
CA ARG A 470 27.38 38.69 15.16
C ARG A 470 27.79 39.42 13.90
N GLU A 471 29.02 39.92 13.90
CA GLU A 471 29.61 40.62 12.75
C GLU A 471 29.71 39.69 11.53
N PRO A 472 29.54 40.21 10.30
CA PRO A 472 29.59 39.41 9.06
C PRO A 472 30.87 38.58 8.90
N ASP A 473 32.02 39.11 9.33
CA ASP A 473 33.32 38.43 9.24
C ASP A 473 33.38 37.15 10.09
N ALA A 474 32.62 37.10 11.19
CA ALA A 474 32.52 35.90 12.04
C ALA A 474 31.69 34.81 11.36
N TRP A 475 30.62 35.18 10.65
CA TRP A 475 29.80 34.26 9.84
C TRP A 475 30.57 33.71 8.64
N ALA A 476 31.33 34.58 7.96
CA ALA A 476 32.14 34.22 6.79
C ALA A 476 33.35 33.33 7.10
N CYS A 477 33.69 33.13 8.37
CA CYS A 477 34.89 32.41 8.75
C CYS A 477 34.78 30.92 8.41
N PRO A 478 35.74 30.31 7.69
CA PRO A 478 35.67 28.88 7.37
C PRO A 478 35.64 27.96 8.62
N ARG A 479 36.23 28.40 9.74
CA ARG A 479 36.11 27.70 11.04
C ARG A 479 34.71 27.76 11.67
N ASN A 480 33.84 28.64 11.18
CA ASN A 480 32.40 28.64 11.49
C ASN A 480 31.61 27.77 10.49
N LEU A 481 31.90 27.91 9.19
CA LEU A 481 31.12 27.24 8.14
C LEU A 481 31.33 25.73 8.12
N ALA A 482 32.54 25.25 8.42
CA ALA A 482 32.83 23.82 8.34
C ALA A 482 32.12 22.98 9.41
N PRO A 483 32.13 23.33 10.71
CA PRO A 483 31.35 22.56 11.69
C PRO A 483 29.85 22.52 11.38
N LEU A 484 29.29 23.63 10.87
CA LEU A 484 27.90 23.68 10.42
C LEU A 484 27.66 22.74 9.22
N ALA A 485 28.62 22.67 8.29
CA ALA A 485 28.54 21.75 7.16
C ALA A 485 28.72 20.29 7.58
N GLU A 486 29.63 19.99 8.51
CA GLU A 486 29.88 18.66 9.05
C GLU A 486 28.61 18.10 9.71
N GLU A 487 27.93 18.88 10.55
CA GLU A 487 26.64 18.51 11.16
C GLU A 487 25.60 18.09 10.10
N TRP A 488 25.43 18.89 9.04
CA TRP A 488 24.47 18.56 7.98
C TRP A 488 24.91 17.40 7.09
N LEU A 489 26.21 17.19 6.90
CA LEU A 489 26.73 16.03 6.17
C LEU A 489 26.49 14.73 6.93
N GLU A 490 26.65 14.73 8.25
CA GLU A 490 26.30 13.60 9.11
C GLU A 490 24.81 13.23 8.94
N TRP A 491 23.91 14.23 8.96
CA TRP A 491 22.49 14.00 8.68
C TRP A 491 22.22 13.50 7.26
N CYS A 492 22.91 14.03 6.25
CA CYS A 492 22.78 13.55 4.88
C CYS A 492 23.15 12.06 4.75
N ASP A 493 24.16 11.59 5.49
CA ASP A 493 24.54 10.18 5.51
C ASP A 493 23.44 9.33 6.17
N THR A 494 22.89 9.76 7.32
CA THR A 494 21.73 9.10 7.95
C THR A 494 20.51 9.04 7.03
N TRP A 495 20.22 10.12 6.29
CA TRP A 495 19.10 10.13 5.35
C TRP A 495 19.33 9.27 4.12
N ASP A 496 20.58 9.13 3.66
CA ASP A 496 20.93 8.20 2.58
C ASP A 496 20.76 6.76 3.03
N GLU A 497 21.21 6.39 4.24
CA GLU A 497 20.97 5.07 4.83
C GLU A 497 19.46 4.75 4.88
N ALA A 498 18.65 5.65 5.45
CA ALA A 498 17.20 5.47 5.53
C ALA A 498 16.50 5.40 4.15
N ALA A 499 17.06 6.04 3.12
CA ALA A 499 16.52 5.99 1.76
C ALA A 499 16.98 4.74 0.97
N GLU A 500 18.09 4.12 1.39
CA GLU A 500 18.70 2.94 0.79
C GLU A 500 18.24 1.63 1.45
N ASP A 501 17.80 1.66 2.72
CA ASP A 501 17.30 0.49 3.45
C ASP A 501 16.16 -0.20 2.69
N GLY A 502 16.57 -1.20 1.93
CA GLY A 502 15.79 -2.08 1.08
C GLY A 502 16.43 -3.44 1.14
N TYR A 503 15.72 -4.39 1.77
CA TYR A 503 16.15 -5.77 2.04
C TYR A 503 17.36 -5.91 2.98
N GLY A 504 17.20 -5.51 4.24
CA GLY A 504 18.00 -6.07 5.32
C GLY A 504 17.54 -7.49 5.64
N GLU A 505 17.87 -8.46 4.78
CA GLU A 505 18.12 -9.82 5.28
C GLU A 505 19.44 -9.75 6.07
N ASP A 506 19.37 -9.36 7.34
CA ASP A 506 20.37 -9.79 8.33
C ASP A 506 20.08 -11.26 8.66
N ASP A 507 20.35 -12.13 7.69
CA ASP A 507 20.53 -13.57 7.90
C ASP A 507 21.95 -13.77 8.46
N ASP A 508 22.08 -13.72 9.79
CA ASP A 508 23.26 -14.19 10.55
C ASP A 508 22.86 -15.24 11.61
#